data_AF-A0A319EFH8-F1
#
_entry.id   AF-A0A319EFH8-F1
#
_cell.length_a   1.000
_cell.length_b   1.000
_cell.length_c   1.000
_cell.angle_alpha   90.00
_cell.angle_beta   90.00
_cell.angle_gamma   90.00
#
_symmetry.space_group_name_H-M   'P 1'
#
loop_
_entity.id
_entity.type
_entity.pdbx_description
1 polymer ?
#
loop_
_entity_poly.entity_id
_entity_poly.type
_entity_poly.pdbx_seq_one_letter_code
_entity_poly.pdbx_strand_id
1 'polypeptide(L)'
;MALGWCSGWAWRQTPVAQRPPTGLTTITTPNNVTLRYKESGTEGVCETTPGVRSYAGYVDLAPDSHTFFWFFESRRDPTNDPVTLWLNGGPGSDSLIGLFEELGPCHINSSYDSFINPYSWNEVSNLLFLSQPLGVGFSYSETEAGSLNPFTGVVENASFAGFFKYFQEQNEKIAKGTVAGVHLDFNSLGIINGIIDEAIQASYYPEFAVNETVYNYMKFANKMPNGCQDQIDSCKETNRSSLADYAICTEAANMCRDNVEGPYYQFGGRGVYDIRHLYEDPEPPSYYTQSSSEVFYAFQQTGDFVWLNFIEDLEEILKLPVRLSLIYGDADYICNWFGGQAISLAVDYAHAAYGQTRESGNLSFTRVYEAGHEVPYYQPTAVLQLFNRTLFGWDIAAGITQISLRYNTNGISQATHSESLVPPPTHSI
;
A
#
# COMPACT_ATOMS: atom_id res chain seq x y z
N MET A 1 -2.41 1.93 -4.47
CA MET A 1 -1.39 2.90 -4.03
C MET A 1 -1.45 2.96 -2.51
N ALA A 2 -0.44 2.43 -1.83
CA ALA A 2 -0.26 2.74 -0.43
C ALA A 2 0.20 4.20 -0.35
N LEU A 3 -0.70 5.10 0.03
CA LEU A 3 -0.30 6.42 0.46
C LEU A 3 0.58 6.23 1.70
N GLY A 4 1.82 6.72 1.62
CA GLY A 4 2.60 7.00 2.81
C GLY A 4 3.94 6.33 3.01
N TRP A 5 4.48 5.60 2.03
CA TRP A 5 5.77 4.91 2.25
C TRP A 5 6.85 5.26 1.23
N CYS A 6 6.66 6.32 0.46
CA CYS A 6 7.69 6.81 -0.45
C CYS A 6 8.67 7.71 0.30
N SER A 7 9.92 7.25 0.36
CA SER A 7 11.16 7.97 0.72
C SER A 7 11.54 8.15 2.20
N GLY A 8 12.00 7.03 2.78
CA GLY A 8 12.93 6.97 3.90
C GLY A 8 14.12 6.13 3.46
N TRP A 9 15.32 6.72 3.47
CA TRP A 9 16.55 6.06 3.01
C TRP A 9 17.19 5.31 4.18
N ALA A 10 17.36 4.00 4.03
CA ALA A 10 18.12 3.17 4.97
C ALA A 10 19.46 2.73 4.39
N TRP A 11 20.46 2.74 5.27
CA TRP A 11 21.83 2.33 5.02
C TRP A 11 21.91 0.84 4.66
N ARG A 12 22.64 0.51 3.60
CA ARG A 12 22.83 -0.86 3.13
C ARG A 12 24.03 -1.50 3.83
N GLN A 13 23.84 -2.65 4.47
CA GLN A 13 24.77 -3.77 4.31
C GLN A 13 24.14 -4.74 3.32
N THR A 14 24.88 -5.10 2.28
CA THR A 14 24.43 -5.94 1.18
C THR A 14 24.17 -7.39 1.66
N PRO A 15 22.96 -7.97 1.62
CA PRO A 15 22.83 -9.42 1.69
C PRO A 15 22.88 -9.96 0.26
N VAL A 16 23.90 -10.78 0.02
CA VAL A 16 24.15 -11.63 -1.16
C VAL A 16 24.35 -10.86 -2.47
N ALA A 17 25.58 -10.93 -2.98
CA ALA A 17 25.93 -10.56 -4.34
C ALA A 17 25.09 -11.36 -5.36
N GLN A 18 23.90 -10.86 -5.71
CA GLN A 18 23.22 -11.29 -6.91
C GLN A 18 24.13 -10.90 -8.07
N ARG A 19 24.53 -11.89 -8.87
CA ARG A 19 25.30 -11.61 -10.10
C ARG A 19 24.48 -10.60 -10.91
N PRO A 20 25.10 -9.51 -11.41
CA PRO A 20 24.37 -8.55 -12.22
C PRO A 20 23.69 -9.29 -13.39
N PRO A 21 22.40 -9.04 -13.64
CA PRO A 21 21.66 -9.75 -14.67
C PRO A 21 22.31 -9.52 -16.04
N THR A 22 22.43 -10.59 -16.83
CA THR A 22 23.08 -10.56 -18.15
C THR A 22 22.05 -10.71 -19.28
N GLY A 23 22.38 -10.17 -20.46
CA GLY A 23 21.52 -10.25 -21.64
C GLY A 23 20.26 -9.40 -21.56
N LEU A 24 20.31 -8.26 -20.86
CA LEU A 24 19.21 -7.30 -20.82
C LEU A 24 19.18 -6.47 -22.11
N THR A 25 17.98 -6.18 -22.59
CA THR A 25 17.71 -5.16 -23.60
C THR A 25 17.74 -3.79 -22.94
N THR A 26 18.44 -2.82 -23.54
CA THR A 26 18.55 -1.45 -23.03
C THR A 26 17.81 -0.47 -23.92
N ILE A 27 16.98 0.39 -23.32
CA ILE A 27 16.39 1.55 -23.98
C ILE A 27 16.68 2.81 -23.16
N THR A 28 16.88 3.94 -23.83
CA THR A 28 17.00 5.26 -23.18
C THR A 28 15.80 6.08 -23.59
N THR A 29 15.06 6.57 -22.60
CA THR A 29 13.87 7.41 -22.81
C THR A 29 14.27 8.81 -23.28
N PRO A 30 13.34 9.59 -23.88
CA PRO A 30 13.60 10.98 -24.25
C PRO A 30 14.09 11.86 -23.10
N ASN A 31 13.75 11.51 -21.85
CA ASN A 31 14.18 12.22 -20.65
C ASN A 31 15.49 11.68 -20.06
N ASN A 32 16.27 10.93 -20.86
CA ASN A 32 17.57 10.37 -20.50
C ASN A 32 17.56 9.37 -19.33
N VAL A 33 16.40 8.77 -19.04
CA VAL A 33 16.27 7.64 -18.10
C VAL A 33 16.52 6.35 -18.87
N THR A 34 17.38 5.48 -18.33
CA THR A 34 17.71 4.18 -18.94
C THR A 34 16.86 3.08 -18.34
N LEU A 35 16.27 2.24 -19.19
CA LEU A 35 15.61 1.00 -18.78
C LEU A 35 16.38 -0.20 -19.33
N ARG A 36 16.60 -1.20 -18.49
CA ARG A 36 17.23 -2.48 -18.85
C ARG A 36 16.29 -3.62 -18.51
N TYR A 37 15.86 -4.43 -19.48
CA TYR A 37 14.81 -5.43 -19.24
C TYR A 37 14.94 -6.70 -20.10
N LYS A 38 14.18 -7.73 -19.74
CA LYS A 38 13.90 -8.92 -20.55
C LYS A 38 12.40 -9.15 -20.67
N GLU A 39 11.99 -9.80 -21.74
CA GLU A 39 10.61 -10.27 -21.93
C GLU A 39 10.40 -11.60 -21.20
N SER A 40 9.98 -11.53 -19.93
CA SER A 40 9.92 -12.68 -19.01
C SER A 40 8.92 -13.76 -19.42
N GLY A 41 7.83 -13.39 -20.10
CA GLY A 41 6.80 -14.35 -20.54
C GLY A 41 7.30 -15.31 -21.61
N THR A 42 8.23 -14.87 -22.48
CA THR A 42 8.84 -15.75 -23.49
C THR A 42 9.79 -16.80 -22.91
N GLU A 43 10.26 -16.57 -21.68
CA GLU A 43 11.07 -17.51 -20.89
C GLU A 43 10.19 -18.46 -20.04
N GLY A 44 8.86 -18.36 -20.15
CA GLY A 44 7.92 -19.23 -19.44
C GLY A 44 7.72 -18.88 -17.96
N VAL A 45 8.05 -17.65 -17.55
CA VAL A 45 7.99 -17.23 -16.14
C VAL A 45 6.73 -16.43 -15.87
N CYS A 46 5.94 -16.89 -14.89
CA CYS A 46 4.73 -16.24 -14.39
C CYS A 46 3.59 -16.09 -15.41
N GLU A 47 3.65 -15.10 -16.29
CA GLU A 47 2.64 -14.85 -17.31
C GLU A 47 2.97 -15.64 -18.59
N THR A 48 2.16 -16.65 -18.88
CA THR A 48 2.34 -17.60 -19.98
C THR A 48 1.13 -17.63 -20.92
N THR A 49 0.17 -16.72 -20.74
CA THR A 49 -1.01 -16.60 -21.59
C THR A 49 -0.59 -16.23 -23.02
N PRO A 50 -1.02 -16.99 -24.04
CA PRO A 50 -0.64 -16.70 -25.43
C PRO A 50 -1.02 -15.28 -25.87
N GLY A 51 -0.04 -14.53 -26.37
CA GLY A 51 -0.25 -13.17 -26.87
C GLY A 51 -0.17 -12.07 -25.81
N VAL A 52 0.07 -12.41 -24.54
CA VAL A 52 0.26 -11.46 -23.44
C VAL A 52 1.75 -11.36 -23.12
N ARG A 53 2.31 -10.16 -23.18
CA ARG A 53 3.74 -9.95 -22.92
C ARG A 53 3.97 -9.47 -21.50
N SER A 54 5.15 -9.80 -20.97
CA SER A 54 5.61 -9.32 -19.67
C SER A 54 7.07 -8.95 -19.72
N TYR A 55 7.45 -7.92 -18.97
CA TYR A 55 8.80 -7.36 -18.96
C TYR A 55 9.29 -7.19 -17.53
N ALA A 56 10.45 -7.76 -17.21
CA ALA A 56 11.09 -7.59 -15.91
C ALA A 56 12.48 -6.97 -16.09
N GLY A 57 12.83 -6.03 -15.22
CA GLY A 57 14.06 -5.26 -15.40
C GLY A 57 14.26 -4.15 -14.41
N TYR A 58 15.10 -3.19 -14.80
CA TYR A 58 15.51 -2.05 -13.99
C TYR A 58 15.21 -0.74 -14.70
N VAL A 59 14.71 0.22 -13.93
CA VAL A 59 14.79 1.65 -14.25
C VAL A 59 16.03 2.18 -13.55
N ASP A 60 17.01 2.65 -14.33
CA ASP A 60 18.24 3.24 -13.80
C ASP A 60 18.01 4.73 -13.55
N LEU A 61 17.86 5.08 -12.27
CA LEU A 61 17.60 6.45 -11.81
C LEU A 61 18.89 7.28 -11.79
N ALA A 62 20.02 6.63 -11.54
CA ALA A 62 21.37 7.19 -11.55
C ALA A 62 22.36 6.07 -11.94
N PRO A 63 23.66 6.38 -12.19
CA PRO A 63 24.66 5.36 -12.54
C PRO A 63 24.77 4.21 -11.55
N ASP A 64 24.43 4.46 -10.30
CA ASP A 64 24.56 3.58 -9.14
C ASP A 64 23.20 3.31 -8.45
N SER A 65 22.06 3.65 -9.06
CA SER A 65 20.74 3.58 -8.43
C SER A 65 19.74 2.94 -9.39
N HIS A 66 19.26 1.74 -9.03
CA HIS A 66 18.52 0.87 -9.94
C HIS A 66 17.26 0.33 -9.27
N THR A 67 16.10 0.75 -9.77
CA THR A 67 14.80 0.29 -9.27
C THR A 67 14.28 -0.85 -10.13
N PHE A 68 14.00 -2.00 -9.52
CA PHE A 68 13.42 -3.14 -10.20
C PHE A 68 11.93 -2.94 -10.46
N PHE A 69 11.50 -3.36 -11.65
CA PHE A 69 10.09 -3.41 -12.03
C PHE A 69 9.75 -4.75 -12.69
N TRP A 70 8.48 -5.12 -12.59
CA TRP A 70 7.90 -6.17 -13.41
C TRP A 70 6.54 -5.72 -13.96
N PHE A 71 6.47 -5.61 -15.28
CA PHE A 71 5.30 -5.18 -16.02
C PHE A 71 4.62 -6.37 -16.72
N PHE A 72 3.30 -6.36 -16.78
CA PHE A 72 2.47 -7.34 -17.48
C PHE A 72 1.40 -6.63 -18.29
N GLU A 73 1.27 -7.01 -19.56
CA GLU A 73 0.18 -6.54 -20.41
C GLU A 73 -1.17 -7.03 -19.90
N SER A 74 -2.22 -6.24 -20.17
CA SER A 74 -3.59 -6.69 -19.99
C SER A 74 -3.86 -7.92 -20.87
N ARG A 75 -4.56 -8.91 -20.32
CA ARG A 75 -5.06 -10.09 -21.03
C ARG A 75 -6.24 -9.76 -21.95
N ARG A 76 -6.88 -8.59 -21.77
CA ARG A 76 -8.07 -8.17 -22.52
C ARG A 76 -7.71 -7.31 -23.72
N ASP A 77 -7.24 -6.08 -23.51
CA ASP A 77 -6.84 -5.16 -24.56
C ASP A 77 -5.69 -4.26 -24.09
N PRO A 78 -4.42 -4.72 -24.17
CA PRO A 78 -3.30 -3.99 -23.58
C PRO A 78 -3.04 -2.63 -24.21
N THR A 79 -3.58 -2.36 -25.42
CA THR A 79 -3.45 -1.06 -26.08
C THR A 79 -4.40 -0.02 -25.49
N ASN A 80 -5.60 -0.43 -25.09
CA ASN A 80 -6.65 0.49 -24.64
C ASN A 80 -6.96 0.40 -23.14
N ASP A 81 -6.52 -0.67 -22.47
CA ASP A 81 -6.72 -0.87 -21.04
C ASP A 81 -5.79 0.01 -20.19
N PRO A 82 -6.26 0.47 -19.01
CA PRO A 82 -5.49 1.37 -18.15
C PRO A 82 -4.23 0.68 -17.62
N VAL A 83 -3.23 1.49 -17.26
CA VAL A 83 -2.05 1.03 -16.52
C VAL A 83 -2.30 1.19 -15.02
N THR A 84 -2.07 0.14 -14.26
CA THR A 84 -2.14 0.14 -12.79
C THR A 84 -0.74 -0.07 -12.21
N LEU A 85 -0.29 0.89 -11.39
CA LEU A 85 0.87 0.73 -10.53
C LEU A 85 0.46 0.09 -9.21
N TRP A 86 1.03 -1.07 -8.89
CA TRP A 86 0.88 -1.75 -7.62
C TRP A 86 2.11 -1.54 -6.72
N LEU A 87 1.87 -1.26 -5.45
CA LEU A 87 2.89 -1.02 -4.43
C LEU A 87 2.49 -1.72 -3.13
N ASN A 88 3.32 -2.64 -2.65
CA ASN A 88 3.22 -3.15 -1.27
C ASN A 88 3.86 -2.15 -0.27
N GLY A 89 3.60 -2.37 1.02
CA GLY A 89 3.99 -1.49 2.13
C GLY A 89 5.20 -1.97 2.94
N GLY A 90 5.00 -2.22 4.24
CA GLY A 90 6.04 -2.63 5.18
C GLY A 90 6.26 -1.59 6.29
N PRO A 91 6.99 -0.49 6.04
CA PRO A 91 7.72 -0.12 4.82
C PRO A 91 8.91 -1.04 4.55
N GLY A 92 9.33 -1.12 3.29
CA GLY A 92 10.45 -1.96 2.89
C GLY A 92 10.07 -3.36 2.40
N SER A 93 8.77 -3.65 2.25
CA SER A 93 8.29 -4.91 1.67
C SER A 93 8.15 -4.81 0.16
N ASP A 94 8.59 -5.83 -0.56
CA ASP A 94 8.61 -5.81 -2.02
C ASP A 94 7.22 -5.98 -2.62
N SER A 95 6.96 -5.25 -3.71
CA SER A 95 5.70 -5.34 -4.47
C SER A 95 5.52 -6.69 -5.17
N LEU A 96 6.57 -7.51 -5.25
CA LEU A 96 6.43 -8.87 -5.78
C LEU A 96 5.69 -9.81 -4.80
N ILE A 97 5.50 -9.43 -3.53
CA ILE A 97 4.56 -10.10 -2.62
C ILE A 97 3.17 -10.04 -3.24
N GLY A 98 2.68 -8.83 -3.57
CA GLY A 98 1.37 -8.68 -4.22
C GLY A 98 1.29 -9.29 -5.62
N LEU A 99 2.44 -9.45 -6.30
CA LEU A 99 2.50 -10.18 -7.57
C LEU A 99 2.21 -11.67 -7.36
N PHE A 100 2.95 -12.33 -6.46
CA PHE A 100 2.92 -13.78 -6.32
C PHE A 100 1.85 -14.31 -5.35
N GLU A 101 1.43 -13.50 -4.39
CA GLU A 101 0.56 -13.94 -3.29
C GLU A 101 -0.86 -13.38 -3.44
N GLU A 102 -0.98 -12.17 -3.99
CA GLU A 102 -2.27 -11.46 -4.02
C GLU A 102 -2.94 -11.47 -5.41
N LEU A 103 -2.49 -10.60 -6.32
CA LEU A 103 -3.27 -10.14 -7.48
C LEU A 103 -2.51 -10.17 -8.80
N GLY A 104 -1.23 -10.58 -8.78
CA GLY A 104 -0.44 -10.67 -9.99
C GLY A 104 -0.83 -11.86 -10.87
N PRO A 105 -0.21 -11.97 -12.05
CA PRO A 105 -0.65 -12.90 -13.09
C PRO A 105 -0.44 -14.37 -12.77
N CYS A 106 0.35 -14.67 -11.75
CA CYS A 106 0.67 -16.01 -11.31
C CYS A 106 0.80 -16.08 -9.79
N HIS A 107 0.71 -17.31 -9.28
CA HIS A 107 1.11 -17.66 -7.93
C HIS A 107 2.30 -18.62 -7.96
N ILE A 108 3.00 -18.72 -6.82
CA ILE A 108 4.07 -19.69 -6.60
C ILE A 108 3.54 -20.80 -5.68
N ASN A 109 3.82 -22.06 -6.02
CA ASN A 109 3.48 -23.19 -5.15
C ASN A 109 4.68 -23.63 -4.27
N SER A 110 4.45 -24.61 -3.40
CA SER A 110 5.48 -25.17 -2.52
C SER A 110 6.64 -25.87 -3.22
N SER A 111 6.54 -26.14 -4.53
CA SER A 111 7.62 -26.65 -5.38
C SER A 111 8.39 -25.53 -6.10
N TYR A 112 8.05 -24.26 -5.83
CA TYR A 112 8.58 -23.07 -6.47
C TYR A 112 8.25 -22.93 -7.97
N ASP A 113 7.22 -23.63 -8.42
CA ASP A 113 6.70 -23.47 -9.77
C ASP A 113 5.67 -22.33 -9.81
N SER A 114 5.75 -21.49 -10.84
CA SER A 114 4.73 -20.47 -11.10
C SER A 114 3.55 -21.05 -11.87
N PHE A 115 2.33 -20.71 -11.47
CA PHE A 115 1.10 -21.09 -12.18
C PHE A 115 0.16 -19.90 -12.32
N ILE A 116 -0.63 -19.87 -13.40
CA ILE A 116 -1.50 -18.73 -13.73
C ILE A 116 -2.55 -18.49 -12.64
N ASN A 117 -2.69 -17.22 -12.26
CA ASN A 117 -3.79 -16.71 -11.43
C ASN A 117 -4.96 -16.30 -12.34
N PRO A 118 -6.12 -17.00 -12.28
CA PRO A 118 -7.30 -16.66 -13.08
C PRO A 118 -8.05 -15.41 -12.59
N TYR A 119 -7.66 -14.86 -11.43
CA TYR A 119 -8.24 -13.65 -10.83
C TYR A 119 -7.26 -12.47 -10.82
N SER A 120 -6.22 -12.53 -11.64
CA SER A 120 -5.24 -11.46 -11.71
C SER A 120 -5.88 -10.15 -12.13
N TRP A 121 -5.36 -9.04 -11.59
CA TRP A 121 -5.79 -7.72 -12.03
C TRP A 121 -5.38 -7.42 -13.48
N ASN A 122 -4.47 -8.21 -14.09
CA ASN A 122 -4.14 -8.06 -15.50
C ASN A 122 -5.23 -8.62 -16.43
N GLU A 123 -6.33 -9.15 -15.91
CA GLU A 123 -7.54 -9.42 -16.71
C GLU A 123 -8.15 -8.16 -17.33
N VAL A 124 -7.91 -6.97 -16.75
CA VAL A 124 -8.52 -5.70 -17.20
C VAL A 124 -7.58 -4.50 -17.19
N SER A 125 -6.29 -4.70 -16.88
CA SER A 125 -5.32 -3.61 -16.75
C SER A 125 -3.91 -4.07 -17.10
N ASN A 126 -3.10 -3.18 -17.67
CA ASN A 126 -1.66 -3.36 -17.73
C ASN A 126 -1.08 -3.16 -16.32
N LEU A 127 -0.47 -4.19 -15.72
CA LEU A 127 0.02 -4.12 -14.34
C LEU A 127 1.51 -3.81 -14.28
N LEU A 128 1.89 -2.85 -13.43
CA LEU A 128 3.27 -2.53 -13.10
C LEU A 128 3.51 -2.75 -11.60
N PHE A 129 4.37 -3.70 -11.27
CA PHE A 129 4.89 -3.90 -9.92
C PHE A 129 6.25 -3.21 -9.80
N LEU A 130 6.45 -2.47 -8.72
CA LEU A 130 7.69 -1.73 -8.48
C LEU A 130 8.29 -2.09 -7.12
N SER A 131 9.51 -2.61 -7.10
CA SER A 131 10.22 -2.87 -5.84
C SER A 131 10.75 -1.55 -5.28
N GLN A 132 10.17 -1.05 -4.19
CA GLN A 132 10.50 0.27 -3.66
C GLN A 132 10.44 0.31 -2.13
N PRO A 133 11.24 1.17 -1.48
CA PRO A 133 12.32 2.01 -2.03
C PRO A 133 13.57 1.23 -2.45
N LEU A 134 14.68 1.90 -2.80
CA LEU A 134 15.96 1.22 -3.03
C LEU A 134 16.37 0.42 -1.79
N GLY A 135 16.92 -0.79 -1.99
CA GLY A 135 17.21 -1.75 -0.91
C GLY A 135 16.10 -2.79 -0.72
N VAL A 136 14.93 -2.61 -1.33
CA VAL A 136 13.82 -3.57 -1.30
C VAL A 136 13.84 -4.48 -2.51
N GLY A 137 13.66 -5.78 -2.29
CA GLY A 137 13.57 -6.76 -3.36
C GLY A 137 14.84 -6.76 -4.23
N PHE A 138 14.62 -6.69 -5.53
CA PHE A 138 15.72 -6.58 -6.49
C PHE A 138 16.23 -5.16 -6.70
N SER A 139 15.64 -4.12 -6.09
CA SER A 139 16.10 -2.73 -6.21
C SER A 139 17.35 -2.46 -5.37
N TYR A 140 18.38 -1.86 -5.95
CA TYR A 140 19.68 -1.69 -5.28
C TYR A 140 20.38 -0.38 -5.64
N SER A 141 21.39 -0.04 -4.82
CA SER A 141 22.36 1.00 -5.12
C SER A 141 23.80 0.54 -4.85
N GLU A 142 24.76 1.05 -5.62
CA GLU A 142 26.21 0.74 -5.56
C GLU A 142 27.03 1.76 -4.75
N THR A 143 26.46 2.90 -4.37
CA THR A 143 27.10 3.93 -3.52
C THR A 143 26.34 4.11 -2.21
N GLU A 144 27.04 4.63 -1.17
CA GLU A 144 26.44 4.96 0.12
C GLU A 144 25.94 6.42 0.18
N ALA A 145 24.78 6.59 0.82
CA ALA A 145 24.08 7.79 1.31
C ALA A 145 23.48 8.81 0.30
N GLY A 146 22.16 8.67 0.07
CA GLY A 146 21.24 9.78 -0.19
C GLY A 146 20.57 9.80 -1.57
N SER A 147 19.32 10.27 -1.63
CA SER A 147 18.81 10.93 -2.84
C SER A 147 19.27 12.38 -2.80
N LEU A 148 20.25 12.69 -3.63
CA LEU A 148 20.64 14.04 -3.95
C LEU A 148 19.77 14.50 -5.12
N ASN A 149 19.01 15.57 -4.97
CA ASN A 149 18.37 16.19 -6.13
C ASN A 149 19.47 16.68 -7.10
N PRO A 150 19.51 16.21 -8.37
CA PRO A 150 20.60 16.50 -9.29
C PRO A 150 20.61 17.96 -9.77
N PHE A 151 19.56 18.74 -9.47
CA PHE A 151 19.43 20.15 -9.78
C PHE A 151 19.73 21.06 -8.58
N THR A 152 19.47 20.60 -7.35
CA THR A 152 19.58 21.46 -6.14
C THR A 152 20.68 21.04 -5.17
N GLY A 153 21.17 19.79 -5.23
CA GLY A 153 22.24 19.30 -4.36
C GLY A 153 21.84 19.08 -2.89
N VAL A 154 20.53 19.05 -2.59
CA VAL A 154 19.98 18.87 -1.25
C VAL A 154 19.44 17.44 -1.09
N VAL A 155 19.56 16.88 0.13
CA VAL A 155 18.85 15.66 0.52
C VAL A 155 17.39 16.01 0.70
N GLU A 156 16.55 15.55 -0.22
CA GLU A 156 15.12 15.87 -0.18
C GLU A 156 14.41 15.03 0.88
N ASN A 157 13.57 15.70 1.66
CA ASN A 157 12.73 15.07 2.66
C ASN A 157 11.65 14.21 1.99
N ALA A 158 11.00 13.32 2.75
CA ALA A 158 9.86 12.53 2.29
C ALA A 158 8.66 13.38 1.80
N SER A 159 8.73 14.70 1.93
CA SER A 159 7.76 15.66 1.43
C SER A 159 8.01 16.03 -0.03
N PHE A 160 8.38 15.08 -0.88
CA PHE A 160 8.40 15.29 -2.32
C PHE A 160 6.99 15.05 -2.86
N ALA A 161 6.09 16.00 -2.58
CA ALA A 161 4.70 16.10 -3.04
C ALA A 161 4.02 14.73 -3.30
N GLY A 162 3.15 14.29 -2.37
CA GLY A 162 2.45 13.00 -2.44
C GLY A 162 2.14 12.63 -3.89
N PHE A 163 2.65 11.49 -4.37
CA PHE A 163 2.87 11.16 -5.79
C PHE A 163 1.84 11.75 -6.78
N PHE A 164 0.55 11.73 -6.45
CA PHE A 164 -0.51 12.41 -7.21
C PHE A 164 -0.25 13.90 -7.47
N LYS A 165 0.07 14.66 -6.42
CA LYS A 165 0.41 16.08 -6.46
C LYS A 165 1.63 16.36 -7.34
N TYR A 166 2.71 15.58 -7.18
CA TYR A 166 3.89 15.74 -8.04
C TYR A 166 3.51 15.58 -9.51
N PHE A 167 2.83 14.49 -9.86
CA PHE A 167 2.45 14.24 -11.25
C PHE A 167 1.44 15.25 -11.79
N GLN A 168 0.51 15.72 -10.95
CA GLN A 168 -0.40 16.80 -11.32
C GLN A 168 0.37 18.08 -11.66
N GLU A 169 1.31 18.48 -10.81
CA GLU A 169 2.16 19.65 -11.06
C GLU A 169 3.01 19.47 -12.34
N GLN A 170 3.53 18.27 -12.59
CA GLN A 170 4.25 17.98 -13.84
C GLN A 170 3.30 18.04 -15.05
N ASN A 171 2.10 17.48 -14.96
CA ASN A 171 1.08 17.55 -16.00
C ASN A 171 0.71 19.00 -16.34
N GLU A 172 0.59 19.87 -15.34
CA GLU A 172 0.39 21.30 -15.57
C GLU A 172 1.56 21.96 -16.27
N LYS A 173 2.80 21.64 -15.88
CA LYS A 173 4.01 22.15 -16.53
C LYS A 173 4.09 21.68 -18.00
N ILE A 174 3.76 20.41 -18.26
CA ILE A 174 3.69 19.83 -19.61
C ILE A 174 2.62 20.56 -20.44
N ALA A 175 1.41 20.75 -19.88
CA ALA A 175 0.32 21.46 -20.56
C ALA A 175 0.66 22.93 -20.85
N LYS A 176 1.43 23.58 -19.97
CA LYS A 176 1.97 24.94 -20.16
C LYS A 176 3.18 24.99 -21.10
N GLY A 177 3.70 23.84 -21.54
CA GLY A 177 4.89 23.73 -22.39
C GLY A 177 6.20 24.13 -21.69
N THR A 178 6.23 24.19 -20.36
CA THR A 178 7.42 24.60 -19.60
C THR A 178 8.38 23.45 -19.34
N VAL A 179 7.91 22.20 -19.43
CA VAL A 179 8.75 20.99 -19.39
C VAL A 179 8.31 20.03 -20.49
N ALA A 180 9.27 19.26 -21.02
CA ALA A 180 8.96 18.15 -21.92
C ALA A 180 8.54 16.92 -21.10
N GLY A 181 7.49 16.23 -21.53
CA GLY A 181 7.03 15.03 -20.85
C GLY A 181 5.76 14.47 -21.47
N VAL A 182 5.31 13.35 -20.92
CA VAL A 182 4.04 12.71 -21.28
C VAL A 182 3.04 13.05 -20.19
N HIS A 183 1.88 13.56 -20.59
CA HIS A 183 0.76 13.78 -19.67
C HIS A 183 0.25 12.43 -19.16
N LEU A 184 0.13 12.28 -17.84
CA LEU A 184 -0.40 11.07 -17.21
C LEU A 184 -1.75 11.36 -16.57
N ASP A 185 -2.82 10.82 -17.14
CA ASP A 185 -4.15 10.91 -16.55
C ASP A 185 -4.28 9.89 -15.41
N PHE A 186 -4.44 10.39 -14.18
CA PHE A 186 -4.74 9.54 -13.03
C PHE A 186 -6.25 9.50 -12.83
N ASN A 187 -6.84 8.31 -12.97
CA ASN A 187 -8.28 8.16 -12.91
C ASN A 187 -8.76 7.61 -11.57
N SER A 188 -7.91 6.85 -10.88
CA SER A 188 -8.29 6.20 -9.62
C SER A 188 -7.11 5.94 -8.70
N LEU A 189 -7.42 5.93 -7.41
CA LEU A 189 -6.58 5.59 -6.27
C LEU A 189 -7.29 4.52 -5.44
N GLY A 190 -6.76 3.29 -5.45
CA GLY A 190 -7.19 2.22 -4.54
C GLY A 190 -6.22 2.06 -3.37
N ILE A 191 -6.74 1.96 -2.15
CA ILE A 191 -5.96 1.66 -0.93
C ILE A 191 -6.58 0.44 -0.28
N ILE A 192 -5.80 -0.63 -0.16
CA ILE A 192 -6.21 -1.87 0.51
C ILE A 192 -5.52 -1.90 1.88
N ASN A 193 -6.30 -2.06 2.95
CA ASN A 193 -5.81 -2.23 4.32
C ASN A 193 -4.67 -1.25 4.66
N GLY A 194 -4.89 0.04 4.42
CA GLY A 194 -3.88 1.08 4.58
C GLY A 194 -3.84 1.70 5.99
N ILE A 195 -2.66 2.14 6.40
CA ILE A 195 -2.47 3.12 7.47
C ILE A 195 -2.31 4.48 6.81
N ILE A 196 -3.26 5.38 7.04
CA ILE A 196 -3.39 6.67 6.35
C ILE A 196 -3.19 7.82 7.34
N ASP A 197 -3.73 7.73 8.55
CA ASP A 197 -3.41 8.68 9.63
C ASP A 197 -3.50 7.95 10.95
N GLU A 198 -2.34 7.74 11.57
CA GLU A 198 -2.24 7.03 12.83
C GLU A 198 -2.92 7.78 13.99
N ALA A 199 -3.00 9.12 13.94
CA ALA A 199 -3.75 9.88 14.93
C ALA A 199 -5.22 9.46 14.98
N ILE A 200 -5.79 9.09 13.82
CA ILE A 200 -7.16 8.59 13.70
C ILE A 200 -7.20 7.08 14.00
N GLN A 201 -6.31 6.30 13.39
CA GLN A 201 -6.38 4.83 13.39
C GLN A 201 -5.97 4.19 14.72
N ALA A 202 -5.02 4.76 15.47
CA ALA A 202 -4.52 4.20 16.74
C ALA A 202 -5.63 3.90 17.75
N SER A 203 -6.68 4.74 17.76
CA SER A 203 -7.81 4.59 18.69
C SER A 203 -8.67 3.34 18.45
N TYR A 204 -8.47 2.64 17.34
CA TYR A 204 -9.26 1.49 16.93
C TYR A 204 -8.58 0.13 17.12
N TYR A 205 -7.26 0.08 17.39
CA TYR A 205 -6.60 -1.17 17.81
C TYR A 205 -7.27 -1.86 19.01
N PRO A 206 -7.73 -1.14 20.06
CA PRO A 206 -8.36 -1.79 21.20
C PRO A 206 -9.59 -2.61 20.86
N GLU A 207 -10.29 -2.33 19.75
CA GLU A 207 -11.52 -3.03 19.39
C GLU A 207 -11.30 -4.53 19.06
N PHE A 208 -10.05 -4.95 18.86
CA PHE A 208 -9.65 -6.36 18.69
C PHE A 208 -9.03 -6.99 19.94
N ALA A 209 -9.02 -6.29 21.08
CA ALA A 209 -8.46 -6.82 22.31
C ALA A 209 -9.19 -8.10 22.77
N VAL A 210 -8.42 -9.10 23.18
CA VAL A 210 -8.97 -10.42 23.57
C VAL A 210 -9.69 -10.45 24.91
N ASN A 211 -9.49 -9.43 25.75
CA ASN A 211 -10.15 -9.31 27.05
C ASN A 211 -10.24 -7.85 27.51
N GLU A 212 -11.09 -7.61 28.51
CA GLU A 212 -11.36 -6.29 29.06
C GLU A 212 -10.12 -5.61 29.66
N THR A 213 -9.19 -6.37 30.25
CA THR A 213 -7.97 -5.79 30.84
C THR A 213 -7.05 -5.22 29.76
N VAL A 214 -6.80 -5.98 28.69
CA VAL A 214 -5.97 -5.55 27.54
C VAL A 214 -6.65 -4.37 26.84
N TYR A 215 -7.96 -4.45 26.62
CA TYR A 215 -8.77 -3.36 26.05
C TYR A 215 -8.62 -2.05 26.83
N ASN A 216 -8.82 -2.10 28.15
CA ASN A 216 -8.74 -0.93 29.01
C ASN A 216 -7.34 -0.34 29.08
N TYR A 217 -6.31 -1.19 29.07
CA TYR A 217 -4.92 -0.74 29.02
C TYR A 217 -4.61 -0.01 27.70
N MET A 218 -4.94 -0.60 26.55
CA MET A 218 -4.67 0.03 25.25
C MET A 218 -5.39 1.38 25.13
N LYS A 219 -6.66 1.46 25.58
CA LYS A 219 -7.40 2.74 25.63
C LYS A 219 -6.78 3.77 26.57
N PHE A 220 -6.31 3.33 27.74
CA PHE A 220 -5.61 4.19 28.68
C PHE A 220 -4.30 4.70 28.07
N ALA A 221 -3.44 3.83 27.55
CA ALA A 221 -2.17 4.20 26.91
C ALA A 221 -2.36 5.15 25.72
N ASN A 222 -3.47 5.00 24.99
CA ASN A 222 -3.78 5.87 23.87
C ASN A 222 -4.11 7.31 24.29
N LYS A 223 -4.81 7.50 25.43
CA LYS A 223 -5.40 8.80 25.82
C LYS A 223 -4.85 9.39 27.13
N MET A 224 -3.97 8.69 27.84
CA MET A 224 -3.34 9.21 29.05
C MET A 224 -2.45 10.41 28.73
N PRO A 225 -2.20 11.31 29.70
CA PRO A 225 -1.21 12.37 29.53
C PRO A 225 0.14 11.82 29.10
N ASN A 226 0.74 12.39 28.05
CA ASN A 226 1.96 11.88 27.42
C ASN A 226 1.83 10.44 26.86
N GLY A 227 0.60 9.99 26.60
CA GLY A 227 0.29 8.76 25.88
C GLY A 227 0.40 8.93 24.36
N CYS A 228 -0.07 7.94 23.61
CA CYS A 228 0.08 7.92 22.15
C CYS A 228 -0.42 9.22 21.50
N GLN A 229 -1.64 9.65 21.80
CA GLN A 229 -2.25 10.79 21.09
C GLN A 229 -1.56 12.12 21.41
N ASP A 230 -1.23 12.37 22.68
CA ASP A 230 -0.46 13.55 23.10
C ASP A 230 0.91 13.62 22.42
N GLN A 231 1.57 12.46 22.25
CA GLN A 231 2.89 12.41 21.61
C GLN A 231 2.79 12.53 20.09
N ILE A 232 1.74 12.00 19.45
CA ILE A 232 1.47 12.25 18.03
C ILE A 232 1.26 13.75 17.80
N ASP A 233 0.45 14.41 18.63
CA ASP A 233 0.21 15.86 18.52
C ASP A 233 1.52 16.64 18.64
N SER A 234 2.37 16.27 19.61
CA SER A 234 3.71 16.86 19.78
C SER A 234 4.62 16.66 18.57
N CYS A 235 4.58 15.47 17.94
CA CYS A 235 5.34 15.18 16.73
C CYS A 235 4.84 16.00 15.52
N LYS A 236 3.52 16.12 15.36
CA LYS A 236 2.88 16.89 14.27
C LYS A 236 3.17 18.40 14.34
N GLU A 237 3.50 18.93 15.52
CA GLU A 237 3.96 20.32 15.67
C GLU A 237 5.41 20.55 15.16
N THR A 238 6.17 19.48 14.89
CA THR A 238 7.54 19.58 14.38
C THR A 238 7.60 19.63 12.85
N ASN A 239 8.68 20.20 12.32
CA ASN A 239 8.98 20.17 10.88
C ASN A 239 9.82 18.96 10.47
N ARG A 240 10.08 18.02 11.41
CA ARG A 240 10.88 16.81 11.20
C ARG A 240 12.20 17.06 10.46
N SER A 241 12.92 18.09 10.90
CA SER A 241 14.11 18.63 10.21
C SER A 241 15.40 18.50 11.02
N SER A 242 15.27 18.28 12.34
CA SER A 242 16.39 18.16 13.27
C SER A 242 16.40 16.81 13.96
N LEU A 243 17.56 16.40 14.50
CA LEU A 243 17.66 15.19 15.32
C LEU A 243 16.69 15.20 16.53
N ALA A 244 16.40 16.38 17.08
CA ALA A 244 15.43 16.50 18.17
C ALA A 244 14.00 16.26 17.68
N ASP A 245 13.64 16.77 16.50
CA ASP A 245 12.33 16.55 15.88
C ASP A 245 12.12 15.05 15.61
N TYR A 246 13.13 14.40 15.01
CA TYR A 246 13.11 12.95 14.78
C TYR A 246 12.96 12.17 16.07
N ALA A 247 13.66 12.55 17.15
CA ALA A 247 13.51 11.89 18.45
C ALA A 247 12.09 12.01 19.00
N ILE A 248 11.46 13.20 18.94
CA ILE A 248 10.06 13.40 19.37
C ILE A 248 9.11 12.46 18.62
N CYS A 249 9.25 12.40 17.29
CA CYS A 249 8.40 11.55 16.46
C CYS A 249 8.65 10.06 16.64
N THR A 250 9.90 9.66 16.87
CA THR A 250 10.26 8.26 17.15
C THR A 250 9.73 7.79 18.49
N GLU A 251 9.78 8.63 19.53
CA GLU A 251 9.16 8.32 20.82
C GLU A 251 7.64 8.18 20.68
N ALA A 252 6.99 9.07 19.92
CA ALA A 252 5.57 8.97 19.64
C ALA A 252 5.21 7.65 18.92
N ALA A 253 5.97 7.29 17.89
CA ALA A 253 5.78 6.04 17.15
C ALA A 253 5.94 4.82 18.07
N ASN A 254 6.97 4.78 18.91
CA ASN A 254 7.19 3.69 19.86
C ASN A 254 6.09 3.64 20.93
N MET A 255 5.63 4.78 21.45
CA MET A 255 4.54 4.82 22.43
C MET A 255 3.26 4.19 21.86
N CYS A 256 2.84 4.61 20.66
CA CYS A 256 1.66 4.07 19.99
C CYS A 256 1.83 2.58 19.67
N ARG A 257 2.96 2.21 19.08
CA ARG A 257 3.22 0.83 18.68
C ARG A 257 3.35 -0.12 19.86
N ASP A 258 4.08 0.24 20.90
CA ASP A 258 4.37 -0.68 22.01
C ASP A 258 3.19 -0.80 22.99
N ASN A 259 2.43 0.28 23.18
CA ASN A 259 1.42 0.36 24.25
C ASN A 259 -0.02 0.36 23.76
N VAL A 260 -0.27 0.67 22.48
CA VAL A 260 -1.62 0.66 21.89
C VAL A 260 -1.80 -0.50 20.93
N GLU A 261 -0.88 -0.70 19.98
CA GLU A 261 -0.91 -1.82 19.02
C GLU A 261 -0.35 -3.12 19.63
N GLY A 262 0.85 -3.06 20.18
CA GLY A 262 1.67 -4.18 20.68
C GLY A 262 1.00 -5.10 21.71
N PRO A 263 0.10 -4.64 22.59
CA PRO A 263 -0.61 -5.55 23.50
C PRO A 263 -1.38 -6.66 22.78
N TYR A 264 -1.88 -6.42 21.55
CA TYR A 264 -2.50 -7.49 20.77
C TYR A 264 -1.47 -8.55 20.36
N TYR A 265 -0.25 -8.17 19.97
CA TYR A 265 0.81 -9.12 19.60
C TYR A 265 1.19 -10.02 20.77
N GLN A 266 1.25 -9.45 21.97
CA GLN A 266 1.69 -10.18 23.16
C GLN A 266 0.58 -11.06 23.77
N PHE A 267 -0.66 -10.57 23.78
CA PHE A 267 -1.75 -11.21 24.52
C PHE A 267 -2.85 -11.80 23.63
N GLY A 268 -2.86 -11.48 22.33
CA GLY A 268 -3.91 -11.87 21.40
C GLY A 268 -3.90 -13.34 21.03
N GLY A 269 -2.71 -13.95 20.92
CA GLY A 269 -2.54 -15.35 20.49
C GLY A 269 -3.01 -15.62 19.05
N ARG A 270 -3.21 -14.57 18.25
CA ARG A 270 -3.84 -14.59 16.92
C ARG A 270 -2.99 -13.82 15.92
N GLY A 271 -3.14 -14.15 14.64
CA GLY A 271 -2.45 -13.47 13.55
C GLY A 271 -2.70 -11.96 13.54
N VAL A 272 -1.67 -11.21 13.15
CA VAL A 272 -1.73 -9.74 13.01
C VAL A 272 -2.33 -9.33 11.67
N TYR A 273 -2.15 -10.17 10.66
CA TYR A 273 -2.69 -9.99 9.32
C TYR A 273 -4.02 -10.74 9.12
N ASP A 274 -4.32 -11.72 9.99
CA ASP A 274 -5.62 -12.38 10.03
C ASP A 274 -5.93 -12.91 11.44
N ILE A 275 -6.92 -12.31 12.09
CA ILE A 275 -7.32 -12.67 13.46
C ILE A 275 -7.95 -14.06 13.58
N ARG A 276 -8.38 -14.67 12.47
CA ARG A 276 -9.01 -16.00 12.45
C ARG A 276 -7.99 -17.11 12.68
N HIS A 277 -6.71 -16.81 12.41
CA HIS A 277 -5.58 -17.73 12.53
C HIS A 277 -4.80 -17.51 13.83
N LEU A 278 -4.02 -18.52 14.23
CA LEU A 278 -3.06 -18.38 15.33
C LEU A 278 -1.91 -17.47 14.91
N TYR A 279 -1.22 -16.85 15.87
CA TYR A 279 -0.09 -15.95 15.58
C TYR A 279 1.03 -16.62 14.75
N GLU A 280 1.29 -17.91 15.00
CA GLU A 280 2.34 -18.68 14.33
C GLU A 280 1.87 -19.36 13.02
N ASP A 281 0.62 -19.12 12.60
CA ASP A 281 0.07 -19.69 11.37
C ASP A 281 0.39 -18.76 10.19
N PRO A 282 1.23 -19.19 9.22
CA PRO A 282 1.71 -18.35 8.14
C PRO A 282 0.69 -18.28 7.01
N GLU A 283 -0.52 -17.78 7.28
CA GLU A 283 -1.56 -17.58 6.26
C GLU A 283 -1.62 -16.08 5.86
N PRO A 284 -1.51 -15.74 4.56
CA PRO A 284 -1.18 -16.62 3.42
C PRO A 284 0.24 -17.19 3.48
N PRO A 285 0.46 -18.42 2.94
CA PRO A 285 1.79 -19.00 2.87
C PRO A 285 2.67 -18.23 1.91
N SER A 286 3.76 -17.65 2.44
CA SER A 286 4.72 -16.93 1.61
C SER A 286 5.81 -17.85 1.08
N TYR A 287 5.93 -17.90 -0.26
CA TYR A 287 7.04 -18.54 -0.97
C TYR A 287 8.00 -17.52 -1.58
N TYR A 288 7.71 -16.23 -1.38
CA TYR A 288 8.52 -15.10 -1.80
C TYR A 288 8.59 -14.09 -0.66
N THR A 289 9.71 -14.04 0.06
CA THR A 289 9.85 -13.09 1.17
C THR A 289 11.08 -12.22 0.94
N GLN A 290 10.87 -11.06 0.31
CA GLN A 290 11.86 -9.99 0.24
C GLN A 290 11.29 -8.73 0.90
N SER A 291 11.63 -8.56 2.17
CA SER A 291 11.45 -7.29 2.88
C SER A 291 12.79 -6.85 3.46
N SER A 292 13.07 -5.55 3.46
CA SER A 292 14.27 -4.97 4.08
C SER A 292 13.96 -4.47 5.48
N SER A 293 14.51 -5.15 6.48
CA SER A 293 14.48 -4.68 7.88
C SER A 293 15.19 -3.35 8.05
N GLU A 294 16.21 -3.07 7.25
CA GLU A 294 16.96 -1.81 7.30
C GLU A 294 16.05 -0.66 6.88
N VAL A 295 15.36 -0.80 5.74
CA VAL A 295 14.35 0.17 5.28
C VAL A 295 13.29 0.35 6.36
N PHE A 296 12.73 -0.75 6.86
CA PHE A 296 11.75 -0.71 7.93
C PHE A 296 12.22 0.14 9.13
N TYR A 297 13.40 -0.17 9.69
CA TYR A 297 13.91 0.53 10.86
C TYR A 297 14.27 1.99 10.58
N ALA A 298 14.71 2.36 9.38
CA ALA A 298 14.99 3.76 9.06
C ALA A 298 13.72 4.63 9.07
N PHE A 299 12.60 4.10 8.55
CA PHE A 299 11.31 4.77 8.65
C PHE A 299 10.83 4.84 10.10
N GLN A 300 10.96 3.75 10.86
CA GLN A 300 10.57 3.73 12.28
C GLN A 300 11.37 4.74 13.11
N GLN A 301 12.69 4.81 12.91
CA GLN A 301 13.61 5.69 13.66
C GLN A 301 13.50 7.16 13.29
N THR A 302 12.74 7.50 12.26
CA THR A 302 12.40 8.89 11.91
C THR A 302 10.97 9.27 12.33
N GLY A 303 10.23 8.34 12.96
CA GLY A 303 8.84 8.53 13.36
C GLY A 303 7.89 8.78 12.19
N ASP A 304 8.21 8.27 11.00
CA ASP A 304 7.47 8.55 9.77
C ASP A 304 5.99 8.12 9.88
N PHE A 305 5.79 6.98 10.53
CA PHE A 305 4.50 6.36 10.84
C PHE A 305 3.47 7.29 11.50
N VAL A 306 3.90 8.22 12.36
CA VAL A 306 3.00 9.09 13.15
C VAL A 306 3.04 10.56 12.75
N TRP A 307 4.07 10.98 12.03
CA TRP A 307 4.23 12.38 11.63
C TRP A 307 3.30 12.77 10.49
N LEU A 308 3.08 11.87 9.53
CA LEU A 308 2.33 12.16 8.32
C LEU A 308 0.81 12.26 8.59
N ASN A 309 0.18 13.22 7.91
CA ASN A 309 -1.26 13.36 7.82
C ASN A 309 -1.68 13.27 6.35
N PHE A 310 -2.14 12.10 5.91
CA PHE A 310 -2.60 11.92 4.54
C PHE A 310 -4.08 12.30 4.33
N ILE A 311 -4.81 12.78 5.35
CA ILE A 311 -6.19 13.22 5.19
C ILE A 311 -6.26 14.40 4.22
N GLU A 312 -5.39 15.39 4.38
CA GLU A 312 -5.34 16.56 3.49
C GLU A 312 -5.01 16.17 2.05
N ASP A 313 -4.10 15.21 1.85
CA ASP A 313 -3.77 14.66 0.52
C ASP A 313 -4.99 13.94 -0.09
N LEU A 314 -5.75 13.18 0.69
CA LEU A 314 -7.00 12.56 0.21
C LEU A 314 -8.03 13.60 -0.20
N GLU A 315 -8.19 14.67 0.58
CA GLU A 315 -9.08 15.79 0.26
C GLU A 315 -8.63 16.56 -0.99
N GLU A 316 -7.32 16.76 -1.18
CA GLU A 316 -6.75 17.31 -2.42
C GLU A 316 -7.08 16.42 -3.63
N ILE A 317 -6.88 15.10 -3.50
CA ILE A 317 -7.17 14.13 -4.58
C ILE A 317 -8.66 14.14 -4.92
N LEU A 318 -9.55 14.22 -3.93
CA LEU A 318 -10.99 14.22 -4.14
C LEU A 318 -11.54 15.50 -4.80
N LYS A 319 -10.74 16.58 -4.86
CA LYS A 319 -11.05 17.77 -5.68
C LYS A 319 -10.81 17.52 -7.18
N LEU A 320 -10.09 16.46 -7.53
CA LEU A 320 -9.79 16.05 -8.90
C LEU A 320 -10.82 15.04 -9.43
N PRO A 321 -10.90 14.81 -10.75
CA PRO A 321 -11.69 13.71 -11.31
C PRO A 321 -11.06 12.33 -11.07
N VAL A 322 -10.51 12.12 -9.87
CA VAL A 322 -9.88 10.87 -9.41
C VAL A 322 -10.87 10.15 -8.51
N ARG A 323 -11.06 8.85 -8.73
CA ARG A 323 -11.83 7.99 -7.84
C ARG A 323 -10.97 7.43 -6.72
N LEU A 324 -11.33 7.66 -5.47
CA LEU A 324 -10.68 7.11 -4.29
C LEU A 324 -11.49 5.93 -3.73
N SER A 325 -10.88 4.76 -3.65
CA SER A 325 -11.51 3.55 -3.09
C SER A 325 -10.68 2.97 -1.95
N LEU A 326 -11.29 2.97 -0.77
CA LEU A 326 -10.73 2.41 0.45
C LEU A 326 -11.33 1.02 0.66
N ILE A 327 -10.50 -0.03 0.66
CA ILE A 327 -10.93 -1.43 0.73
C ILE A 327 -10.26 -2.06 1.95
N TYR A 328 -11.04 -2.62 2.87
CA TYR A 328 -10.53 -3.15 4.13
C TYR A 328 -11.08 -4.55 4.39
N GLY A 329 -10.20 -5.53 4.52
CA GLY A 329 -10.53 -6.85 5.04
C GLY A 329 -10.97 -6.78 6.50
N ASP A 330 -12.02 -7.52 6.86
CA ASP A 330 -12.60 -7.44 8.18
C ASP A 330 -11.94 -8.29 9.27
N ALA A 331 -11.04 -9.18 8.86
CA ALA A 331 -10.23 -10.00 9.75
C ALA A 331 -8.81 -9.45 9.94
N ASP A 332 -8.46 -8.31 9.33
CA ASP A 332 -7.17 -7.66 9.54
C ASP A 332 -7.14 -6.87 10.86
N TYR A 333 -6.09 -7.07 11.64
CA TYR A 333 -5.85 -6.31 12.87
C TYR A 333 -5.00 -5.07 12.61
N ILE A 334 -3.84 -5.25 11.98
CA ILE A 334 -2.79 -4.22 11.91
C ILE A 334 -3.25 -2.99 11.12
N CYS A 335 -4.08 -3.18 10.09
CA CYS A 335 -4.71 -2.10 9.35
C CYS A 335 -6.22 -2.27 9.33
N ASN A 336 -6.81 -2.42 10.51
CA ASN A 336 -8.20 -2.83 10.64
C ASN A 336 -9.22 -1.88 9.98
N TRP A 337 -10.35 -2.50 9.60
CA TRP A 337 -11.46 -1.81 8.93
C TRP A 337 -12.15 -0.73 9.79
N PHE A 338 -12.08 -0.78 11.13
CA PHE A 338 -12.63 0.29 11.96
C PHE A 338 -11.82 1.59 11.77
N GLY A 339 -10.48 1.48 11.78
CA GLY A 339 -9.58 2.58 11.46
C GLY A 339 -9.79 3.10 10.05
N GLY A 340 -9.84 2.22 9.05
CA GLY A 340 -10.12 2.59 7.66
C GLY A 340 -11.49 3.28 7.47
N GLN A 341 -12.51 2.81 8.20
CA GLN A 341 -13.82 3.45 8.22
C GLN A 341 -13.73 4.85 8.84
N ALA A 342 -13.01 5.00 9.95
CA ALA A 342 -12.81 6.30 10.60
C ALA A 342 -12.08 7.30 9.69
N ILE A 343 -11.04 6.87 8.96
CA ILE A 343 -10.38 7.69 7.94
C ILE A 343 -11.39 8.18 6.91
N SER A 344 -12.16 7.26 6.36
CA SER A 344 -13.14 7.62 5.33
C SER A 344 -14.19 8.61 5.84
N LEU A 345 -14.48 8.63 7.15
CA LEU A 345 -15.41 9.57 7.80
C LEU A 345 -14.76 10.91 8.14
N ALA A 346 -13.45 10.92 8.36
CA ALA A 346 -12.69 12.11 8.72
C ALA A 346 -12.36 13.01 7.52
N VAL A 347 -12.22 12.42 6.33
CA VAL A 347 -12.03 13.17 5.07
C VAL A 347 -13.23 14.11 4.84
N ASP A 348 -12.98 15.40 4.67
CA ASP A 348 -14.00 16.42 4.36
C ASP A 348 -14.53 16.26 2.92
N TYR A 349 -15.35 15.24 2.73
CA TYR A 349 -16.03 14.92 1.49
C TYR A 349 -17.45 14.45 1.78
N ALA A 350 -18.36 14.65 0.82
CA ALA A 350 -19.78 14.31 0.97
C ALA A 350 -19.96 12.92 1.62
N HIS A 351 -20.76 12.86 2.68
CA HIS A 351 -20.93 11.64 3.45
C HIS A 351 -22.20 10.91 2.99
N ALA A 352 -22.03 9.74 2.37
CA ALA A 352 -23.14 8.83 2.10
C ALA A 352 -23.56 8.08 3.37
N ALA A 353 -24.78 7.54 3.35
CA ALA A 353 -25.29 6.70 4.43
C ALA A 353 -24.37 5.48 4.63
N TYR A 354 -24.21 5.07 5.88
CA TYR A 354 -23.31 3.99 6.26
C TYR A 354 -23.79 2.62 5.68
N GLY A 355 -22.89 1.63 5.68
CA GLY A 355 -23.11 0.30 5.09
C GLY A 355 -21.80 -0.46 4.93
N GLN A 356 -21.86 -1.66 4.34
CA GLN A 356 -20.68 -2.50 4.05
C GLN A 356 -19.80 -1.88 2.95
N THR A 357 -20.46 -1.36 1.92
CA THR A 357 -19.92 -0.41 0.97
C THR A 357 -20.68 0.90 1.17
N ARG A 358 -19.94 2.00 1.29
CA ARG A 358 -20.50 3.35 1.24
C ARG A 358 -19.76 4.13 0.16
N GLU A 359 -20.51 4.87 -0.61
CA GLU A 359 -19.97 5.61 -1.73
C GLU A 359 -20.69 6.93 -1.88
N SER A 360 -19.91 8.01 -1.90
CA SER A 360 -20.35 9.35 -2.20
C SER A 360 -19.43 9.92 -3.27
N GLY A 361 -20.00 10.39 -4.36
CA GLY A 361 -19.23 10.91 -5.51
C GLY A 361 -18.07 9.99 -5.89
N ASN A 362 -16.85 10.50 -5.72
CA ASN A 362 -15.61 9.80 -6.05
C ASN A 362 -14.98 9.03 -4.88
N LEU A 363 -15.52 9.14 -3.65
CA LEU A 363 -15.03 8.44 -2.47
C LEU A 363 -15.87 7.20 -2.19
N SER A 364 -15.20 6.05 -2.06
CA SER A 364 -15.81 4.84 -1.54
C SER A 364 -15.01 4.23 -0.39
N PHE A 365 -15.73 3.61 0.54
CA PHE A 365 -15.18 2.72 1.56
C PHE A 365 -15.92 1.38 1.46
N THR A 366 -15.18 0.27 1.45
CA THR A 366 -15.70 -1.08 1.39
C THR A 366 -15.03 -1.96 2.44
N ARG A 367 -15.85 -2.55 3.31
CA ARG A 367 -15.45 -3.66 4.17
C ARG A 367 -15.65 -4.97 3.40
N VAL A 368 -14.58 -5.76 3.26
CA VAL A 368 -14.59 -7.06 2.60
C VAL A 368 -14.62 -8.15 3.66
N TYR A 369 -15.62 -9.02 3.59
CA TYR A 369 -15.78 -10.11 4.56
C TYR A 369 -14.84 -11.26 4.32
N GLU A 370 -14.52 -11.95 5.40
CA GLU A 370 -13.69 -13.15 5.41
C GLU A 370 -12.30 -12.88 4.80
N ALA A 371 -11.77 -11.67 4.99
CA ALA A 371 -10.50 -11.26 4.43
C ALA A 371 -9.59 -10.62 5.50
N GLY A 372 -8.35 -11.10 5.57
CA GLY A 372 -7.27 -10.48 6.33
C GLY A 372 -6.63 -9.29 5.60
N HIS A 373 -5.36 -9.06 5.88
CA HIS A 373 -4.58 -7.92 5.38
C HIS A 373 -4.43 -7.91 3.85
N GLU A 374 -4.08 -9.06 3.29
CA GLU A 374 -3.95 -9.30 1.85
C GLU A 374 -5.30 -9.65 1.23
N VAL A 375 -6.21 -8.68 1.17
CA VAL A 375 -7.61 -8.90 0.73
C VAL A 375 -7.73 -9.66 -0.61
N PRO A 376 -6.91 -9.38 -1.65
CA PRO A 376 -6.99 -10.13 -2.90
C PRO A 376 -6.68 -11.63 -2.75
N TYR A 377 -5.84 -12.03 -1.79
CA TYR A 377 -5.58 -13.44 -1.50
C TYR A 377 -6.85 -14.14 -0.99
N TYR A 378 -7.53 -13.52 -0.01
CA TYR A 378 -8.68 -14.11 0.65
C TYR A 378 -9.95 -14.07 -0.20
N GLN A 379 -10.17 -12.98 -0.95
CA GLN A 379 -11.39 -12.74 -1.71
C GLN A 379 -11.08 -12.33 -3.17
N PRO A 380 -10.36 -13.17 -3.95
CA PRO A 380 -9.80 -12.78 -5.25
C PRO A 380 -10.87 -12.39 -6.27
N THR A 381 -11.98 -13.12 -6.31
CA THR A 381 -13.10 -12.81 -7.22
C THR A 381 -13.76 -11.49 -6.85
N ALA A 382 -14.05 -11.26 -5.57
CA ALA A 382 -14.71 -10.05 -5.11
C ALA A 382 -13.83 -8.82 -5.33
N VAL A 383 -12.54 -8.91 -4.96
CA VAL A 383 -11.61 -7.78 -5.08
C VAL A 383 -11.28 -7.45 -6.53
N LEU A 384 -11.19 -8.43 -7.44
CA LEU A 384 -11.07 -8.16 -8.87
C LEU A 384 -12.29 -7.37 -9.40
N GLN A 385 -13.50 -7.66 -8.91
CA GLN A 385 -14.70 -6.89 -9.28
C GLN A 385 -14.66 -5.46 -8.70
N LEU A 386 -14.25 -5.29 -7.44
CA LEU A 386 -14.08 -3.97 -6.83
C LEU A 386 -13.04 -3.13 -7.61
N PHE A 387 -11.92 -3.75 -8.01
CA PHE A 387 -10.89 -3.13 -8.83
C PHE A 387 -11.42 -2.71 -10.19
N ASN A 388 -12.07 -3.62 -10.92
CA ASN A 388 -12.68 -3.35 -12.22
C ASN A 388 -13.71 -2.21 -12.12
N ARG A 389 -14.59 -2.23 -11.11
CA ARG A 389 -15.57 -1.17 -10.87
C ARG A 389 -14.89 0.16 -10.61
N THR A 390 -13.85 0.18 -9.77
CA THR A 390 -13.04 1.34 -9.46
C THR A 390 -12.45 1.96 -10.72
N LEU A 391 -11.74 1.16 -11.53
CA LEU A 391 -11.07 1.62 -12.75
C LEU A 391 -12.02 2.24 -13.77
N PHE A 392 -13.20 1.62 -13.96
CA PHE A 392 -14.13 2.02 -15.04
C PHE A 392 -15.31 2.86 -14.54
N GLY A 393 -15.28 3.38 -13.31
CA GLY A 393 -16.30 4.33 -12.85
C GLY A 393 -17.70 3.73 -12.62
N TRP A 394 -17.79 2.47 -12.19
CA TRP A 394 -19.06 1.83 -11.82
C TRP A 394 -19.27 1.85 -10.32
N ASP A 395 -20.52 1.98 -9.83
CA ASP A 395 -20.81 1.93 -8.41
C ASP A 395 -20.20 0.68 -7.76
N ILE A 396 -19.58 0.84 -6.58
CA ILE A 396 -18.78 -0.24 -5.99
C ILE A 396 -19.65 -1.43 -5.58
N ALA A 397 -20.86 -1.17 -5.08
CA ALA A 397 -21.70 -2.20 -4.49
C ALA A 397 -22.24 -3.19 -5.54
N ALA A 398 -22.88 -2.69 -6.59
CA ALA A 398 -23.58 -3.51 -7.59
C ALA A 398 -22.85 -3.55 -8.94
N GLY A 399 -22.12 -2.49 -9.30
CA GLY A 399 -21.46 -2.37 -10.61
C GLY A 399 -22.45 -2.22 -11.77
N ILE A 400 -23.59 -1.57 -11.53
CA ILE A 400 -24.69 -1.42 -12.50
C ILE A 400 -24.81 0.03 -12.99
N THR A 401 -24.41 1.00 -12.17
CA THR A 401 -24.56 2.43 -12.40
C THR A 401 -23.19 3.05 -12.65
N GLN A 402 -23.05 3.76 -13.77
CA GLN A 402 -21.92 4.64 -14.01
C GLN A 402 -22.01 5.84 -13.06
N ILE A 403 -21.00 6.03 -12.22
CA ILE A 403 -21.03 7.06 -11.18
C ILE A 403 -20.89 8.45 -11.80
N SER A 404 -21.51 9.43 -11.15
CA SER A 404 -21.29 10.84 -11.42
C SER A 404 -20.93 11.54 -10.11
N LEU A 405 -20.42 12.77 -10.16
CA LEU A 405 -20.08 13.55 -8.96
C LEU A 405 -21.25 13.72 -7.95
N ARG A 406 -22.50 13.48 -8.36
CA ARG A 406 -23.69 13.56 -7.50
C ARG A 406 -24.17 12.20 -6.97
N TYR A 407 -23.49 11.11 -7.32
CA TYR A 407 -23.86 9.76 -6.91
C TYR A 407 -23.70 9.60 -5.39
N ASN A 408 -24.66 8.92 -4.75
CA ASN A 408 -24.62 8.58 -3.34
C ASN A 408 -25.32 7.24 -3.13
N THR A 409 -24.75 6.37 -2.30
CA THR A 409 -25.40 5.13 -1.89
C THR A 409 -26.45 5.38 -0.82
N ASN A 410 -27.55 4.63 -0.88
CA ASN A 410 -28.58 4.57 0.16
C ASN A 410 -28.39 3.26 0.96
N GLY A 411 -28.19 3.34 2.27
CA GLY A 411 -27.89 2.18 3.13
C GLY A 411 -28.24 2.41 4.61
N ILE A 412 -28.30 1.34 5.39
CA ILE A 412 -28.54 1.39 6.83
C ILE A 412 -27.28 1.85 7.58
N SER A 413 -27.44 2.70 8.60
CA SER A 413 -26.35 3.39 9.28
C SER A 413 -25.31 2.50 9.99
N GLN A 414 -25.47 1.18 10.01
CA GLN A 414 -24.52 0.24 10.59
C GLN A 414 -24.45 -1.03 9.74
N ALA A 415 -23.23 -1.52 9.50
CA ALA A 415 -23.03 -2.87 9.00
C ALA A 415 -23.42 -3.85 10.13
N THR A 416 -24.43 -4.68 9.91
CA THR A 416 -24.95 -5.60 10.93
C THR A 416 -24.24 -6.96 10.96
N HIS A 417 -23.30 -7.19 10.04
CA HIS A 417 -22.53 -8.42 10.00
C HIS A 417 -21.28 -8.30 10.88
N SER A 418 -21.23 -9.11 11.92
CA SER A 418 -20.05 -9.37 12.74
C SER A 418 -19.70 -10.84 12.58
N GLU A 419 -18.51 -11.14 12.06
CA GLU A 419 -17.99 -12.49 12.21
C GLU A 419 -17.70 -12.75 13.68
N SER A 420 -18.11 -13.93 14.16
CA SER A 420 -17.73 -14.35 15.51
C SER A 420 -16.25 -14.70 15.47
N LEU A 421 -15.50 -14.31 16.52
CA LEU A 421 -14.14 -14.82 16.71
C LEU A 421 -14.20 -16.35 16.62
N VAL A 422 -13.53 -16.93 15.62
CA VAL A 422 -13.40 -18.38 15.52
C VAL A 422 -12.79 -18.85 16.84
N PRO A 423 -13.41 -19.79 17.58
CA PRO A 423 -12.85 -20.27 18.83
C PRO A 423 -11.40 -20.68 18.60
N PRO A 424 -10.45 -20.24 19.46
CA PRO A 424 -9.06 -20.66 19.31
C PRO A 424 -9.04 -22.19 19.26
N PRO A 425 -8.24 -22.81 18.37
CA PRO A 425 -8.15 -24.27 18.30
C PRO A 425 -7.83 -24.81 19.69
N THR A 426 -8.62 -25.79 20.14
CA THR A 426 -8.41 -26.43 21.44
C THR A 426 -7.04 -27.08 21.42
N HIS A 427 -6.10 -26.57 22.21
CA HIS A 427 -4.85 -27.27 22.47
C HIS A 427 -5.20 -28.65 23.05
N SER A 428 -5.07 -29.71 22.27
CA SER A 428 -4.93 -31.06 22.79
C SER A 428 -3.55 -31.14 23.43
N ILE A 429 -3.52 -31.04 24.77
CA ILE A 429 -2.35 -31.34 25.62
C ILE A 429 -1.97 -32.81 25.47
#